data_AF-A0A536WUN7-F1
#
_entry.id   AF-A0A536WUN7-F1
#
_cell.length_a   1.000
_cell.length_b   1.000
_cell.length_c   1.000
_cell.angle_alpha   90.00
_cell.angle_beta   90.00
_cell.angle_gamma   90.00
#
_symmetry.space_group_name_H-M   'P 1'
#
loop_
_entity.id
_entity.type
_entity.pdbx_description
1 polymer ?
#
loop_
_entity_poly.entity_id
_entity_poly.type
_entity_poly.pdbx_seq_one_letter_code
_entity_poly.pdbx_strand_id
1 'polypeptide(L)'
;MATLPKECQWLFPSKRAKAGHLADIDGPFSRAVAAAGLDPKTIVRHTLRHTAITHLVQAGIDLPTVQRISGHKTLAMVARYAHANGAHVQAAMSALERRYRPAVEEQREPAEAEATSQKAVKPFIVLRRASTHG
;
A
#
# COMPACT_ATOMS: atom_id res chain seq x y z
N MET A 1 -3.47 24.68 28.30
CA MET A 1 -2.57 23.76 27.56
C MET A 1 -1.30 23.60 28.39
N ALA A 2 -0.85 22.38 28.66
CA ALA A 2 0.33 22.17 29.50
C ALA A 2 1.60 22.50 28.71
N THR A 3 2.24 23.63 29.04
CA THR A 3 3.54 24.02 28.48
C THR A 3 4.63 23.10 29.04
N LEU A 4 5.42 22.48 28.16
CA LEU A 4 6.55 21.65 28.57
C LEU A 4 7.58 22.54 29.29
N PRO A 5 8.11 22.14 30.46
CA PRO A 5 9.15 22.90 31.15
C PRO A 5 10.41 23.02 30.29
N LYS A 6 11.04 24.21 30.27
CA LYS A 6 12.16 24.55 29.38
C LYS A 6 13.42 23.68 29.53
N GLU A 7 13.58 22.98 30.65
CA GLU A 7 14.74 22.11 30.94
C GLU A 7 14.41 20.60 31.00
N CYS A 8 13.30 20.15 30.41
CA CYS A 8 12.95 18.72 30.41
C CYS A 8 13.69 17.93 29.32
N GLN A 9 14.58 17.02 29.75
CA GLN A 9 15.26 16.05 28.88
C GLN A 9 14.30 15.05 28.18
N TRP A 10 13.11 14.84 28.74
CA TRP A 10 12.18 13.79 28.32
C TRP A 10 10.92 14.37 27.67
N LEU A 11 10.45 13.74 26.59
CA LEU A 11 9.23 14.14 25.87
C LEU A 11 7.95 13.95 26.71
N PHE A 12 7.94 12.95 27.59
CA PHE A 12 6.81 12.64 28.48
C PHE A 12 7.22 12.78 29.96
N PRO A 13 7.37 14.01 30.47
CA PRO A 13 7.71 14.23 31.87
C PRO A 13 6.54 13.83 32.78
N SER A 14 6.85 13.22 33.92
CA SER A 14 5.85 12.82 34.91
C SER A 14 6.31 13.20 36.30
N LYS A 15 5.59 14.12 36.94
CA LYS A 15 5.84 14.51 38.35
C LYS A 15 5.56 13.38 39.35
N ARG A 16 4.80 12.36 38.93
CA ARG A 16 4.35 11.24 39.79
C ARG A 16 5.31 10.05 39.74
N ALA A 17 6.10 9.91 38.66
CA ALA A 17 7.04 8.81 38.54
C ALA A 17 8.35 9.15 39.26
N LYS A 18 8.91 8.19 40.00
CA LYS A 18 10.21 8.36 40.70
C LYS A 18 11.36 8.71 39.74
N ALA A 19 11.28 8.25 38.49
CA ALA A 19 12.23 8.55 37.43
C ALA A 19 12.03 9.93 36.77
N GLY A 20 11.02 10.70 37.18
CA GLY A 20 10.71 12.02 36.60
C GLY A 20 10.09 11.99 35.19
N HIS A 21 9.92 10.80 34.60
CA HIS A 21 9.31 10.61 33.29
C HIS A 21 8.40 9.38 33.25
N LEU A 22 7.52 9.33 32.25
CA LEU A 22 6.70 8.16 31.98
C LEU A 22 7.58 7.06 31.37
N ALA A 23 7.83 5.98 32.11
CA ALA A 23 8.64 4.85 31.64
C ALA A 23 7.78 3.79 30.93
N ASP A 24 6.54 3.59 31.40
CA ASP A 24 5.60 2.64 30.84
C ASP A 24 4.27 3.34 30.50
N ILE A 25 3.77 3.04 29.31
CA ILE A 25 2.53 3.59 28.75
C ILE A 25 1.39 2.56 28.75
N ASP A 26 1.60 1.33 29.20
CA ASP A 26 0.58 0.26 29.16
C ASP A 26 -0.65 0.60 30.00
N GLY A 27 -0.46 1.13 31.21
CA GLY A 27 -1.57 1.58 32.06
C GLY A 27 -2.42 2.70 31.42
N PRO A 28 -1.81 3.83 31.01
CA PRO A 28 -2.50 4.87 30.25
C PRO A 28 -3.16 4.37 28.96
N PHE A 29 -2.50 3.47 28.25
CA PHE A 29 -2.99 2.91 26.99
C PHE A 29 -4.24 2.05 27.22
N SER A 30 -4.21 1.13 28.18
CA SER A 30 -5.36 0.29 28.54
C SER A 30 -6.59 1.12 28.92
N ARG A 31 -6.40 2.22 29.66
CA ARG A 31 -7.51 3.16 29.96
C ARG A 31 -8.08 3.82 28.71
N ALA A 32 -7.22 4.20 27.76
CA ALA A 32 -7.68 4.79 26.49
C ALA A 32 -8.45 3.78 25.64
N VAL A 33 -8.01 2.52 25.60
CA VAL A 33 -8.69 1.42 24.90
C VAL A 33 -10.06 1.14 25.52
N ALA A 34 -10.13 1.08 26.85
CA ALA A 34 -11.39 0.90 27.57
C ALA A 34 -12.36 2.08 27.34
N ALA A 35 -11.85 3.32 27.31
CA ALA A 35 -12.64 4.50 26.99
C ALA A 35 -13.16 4.49 25.53
N ALA A 36 -12.46 3.83 24.62
CA ALA A 36 -12.90 3.61 23.24
C ALA A 36 -13.91 2.44 23.09
N GLY A 37 -14.29 1.76 24.18
CA GLY A 37 -15.19 0.61 24.14
C GLY A 37 -14.56 -0.66 23.57
N LEU A 38 -13.24 -0.73 23.52
CA LEU A 38 -12.48 -1.87 23.00
C LEU A 38 -11.91 -2.72 24.14
N ASP A 39 -11.63 -3.99 23.87
CA ASP A 39 -11.01 -4.87 24.86
C ASP A 39 -9.49 -4.59 25.00
N PRO A 40 -9.01 -4.14 26.18
CA PRO A 40 -7.60 -3.87 26.43
C PRO A 40 -6.71 -5.11 26.49
N LYS A 41 -7.27 -6.32 26.58
CA LYS A 41 -6.48 -7.55 26.49
C LYS A 41 -6.14 -7.91 25.04
N THR A 42 -7.04 -7.58 24.12
CA THR A 42 -6.88 -7.89 22.69
C THR A 42 -6.15 -6.77 21.95
N ILE A 43 -6.47 -5.51 22.26
CA ILE A 43 -5.86 -4.36 21.60
C ILE A 43 -4.69 -3.86 22.42
N VAL A 44 -3.48 -4.14 21.93
CA VAL A 44 -2.23 -3.68 22.51
C VAL A 44 -1.53 -2.68 21.59
N ARG A 45 -0.48 -2.04 22.08
CA ARG A 45 0.33 -1.07 21.33
C ARG A 45 0.84 -1.62 20.00
N HIS A 46 1.23 -2.89 19.99
CA HIS A 46 1.70 -3.56 18.78
C HIS A 46 0.60 -3.65 17.72
N THR A 47 -0.67 -3.81 18.11
CA THR A 47 -1.82 -3.83 17.18
C THR A 47 -1.91 -2.53 16.41
N LEU A 48 -1.82 -1.38 17.08
CA LEU A 48 -1.82 -0.07 16.41
C LEU A 48 -0.66 0.09 15.44
N ARG A 49 0.53 -0.41 15.82
CA ARG A 49 1.69 -0.41 14.94
C ARG A 49 1.46 -1.27 13.70
N HIS A 50 0.86 -2.45 13.84
CA HIS A 50 0.46 -3.30 12.72
C HIS A 50 -0.52 -2.59 11.78
N THR A 51 -1.54 -1.94 12.33
CA THR A 51 -2.52 -1.16 11.56
C THR A 51 -1.86 -0.01 10.80
N ALA A 52 -0.98 0.75 11.45
CA ALA A 52 -0.26 1.86 10.81
C ALA A 52 0.59 1.38 9.63
N ILE A 53 1.33 0.28 9.78
CA ILE A 53 2.13 -0.30 8.69
C ILE A 53 1.23 -0.76 7.55
N THR A 54 0.11 -1.40 7.87
CA THR A 54 -0.86 -1.85 6.87
C THR A 54 -1.39 -0.67 6.06
N HIS A 55 -1.74 0.44 6.73
CA HIS A 55 -2.21 1.66 6.06
C HIS A 55 -1.13 2.29 5.17
N LEU A 56 0.14 2.29 5.60
CA LEU A 56 1.25 2.78 4.77
C LEU A 56 1.40 1.95 3.49
N VAL A 57 1.28 0.63 3.59
CA VAL A 57 1.35 -0.27 2.42
C VAL A 57 0.12 -0.12 1.53
N GLN A 58 -1.07 0.05 2.11
CA GLN A 58 -2.31 0.31 1.36
C GLN A 58 -2.27 1.65 0.62
N ALA A 59 -1.63 2.66 1.19
CA ALA A 59 -1.37 3.94 0.54
C ALA A 59 -0.38 3.84 -0.65
N GLY A 60 0.20 2.66 -0.90
CA GLY A 60 1.09 2.41 -2.03
C GLY A 60 2.53 2.86 -1.80
N ILE A 61 2.93 3.07 -0.53
CA ILE A 61 4.32 3.39 -0.18
C ILE A 61 5.18 2.15 -0.38
N ASP A 62 6.38 2.34 -0.92
CA ASP A 62 7.33 1.26 -1.18
C ASP A 62 7.77 0.56 0.11
N LEU A 63 7.95 -0.77 0.04
CA LEU A 63 8.32 -1.58 1.20
C LEU A 63 9.64 -1.14 1.88
N PRO A 64 10.70 -0.72 1.16
CA PRO A 64 11.91 -0.19 1.78
C PRO A 64 11.66 1.07 2.62
N THR A 65 10.84 2.00 2.15
CA THR A 65 10.45 3.19 2.90
C THR A 65 9.60 2.82 4.12
N VAL A 66 8.62 1.92 3.96
CA VAL A 66 7.82 1.42 5.10
C VAL A 66 8.72 0.74 6.13
N GLN A 67 9.73 -0.01 5.71
CA GLN A 67 10.72 -0.64 6.61
C GLN A 67 11.49 0.42 7.41
N ARG A 68 11.93 1.51 6.78
CA ARG A 68 12.65 2.61 7.46
C ARG A 68 11.75 3.36 8.44
N ILE A 69 10.51 3.66 8.06
CA ILE A 69 9.54 4.37 8.92
C ILE A 69 9.19 3.52 10.13
N SER A 70 8.92 2.24 9.91
CA SER A 70 8.59 1.34 11.01
C SER A 70 9.84 1.03 11.85
N GLY A 71 11.02 0.91 11.27
CA GLY A 71 12.24 0.49 11.97
C GLY A 71 12.38 -1.04 12.05
N HIS A 72 11.86 -1.77 11.06
CA HIS A 72 12.08 -3.22 10.98
C HIS A 72 13.50 -3.52 10.51
N LYS A 73 14.11 -4.53 11.14
CA LYS A 73 15.49 -4.94 10.83
C LYS A 73 15.63 -5.53 9.42
N THR A 74 14.60 -6.22 8.93
CA THR A 74 14.63 -6.88 7.62
C THR A 74 13.36 -6.61 6.82
N LEU A 75 13.49 -6.64 5.49
CA LEU A 75 12.36 -6.48 4.57
C LEU A 75 11.32 -7.61 4.72
N ALA A 76 11.77 -8.82 5.09
CA ALA A 76 10.91 -9.97 5.34
C ALA A 76 9.85 -9.69 6.44
N MET A 77 10.18 -8.88 7.45
CA MET A 77 9.21 -8.49 8.48
C MET A 77 8.09 -7.60 7.95
N VAL A 78 8.35 -6.85 6.87
CA VAL A 78 7.38 -5.94 6.22
C VAL A 78 6.63 -6.64 5.09
N ALA A 79 7.21 -7.68 4.48
CA ALA A 79 6.60 -8.45 3.40
C ALA A 79 5.21 -9.01 3.78
N ARG A 80 4.98 -9.35 5.06
CA ARG A 80 3.67 -9.81 5.56
C ARG A 80 2.53 -8.82 5.34
N TYR A 81 2.81 -7.53 5.16
CA TYR A 81 1.79 -6.51 4.90
C TYR A 81 1.58 -6.24 3.41
N ALA A 82 2.47 -6.74 2.53
CA ALA A 82 2.37 -6.54 1.08
C ALA A 82 1.05 -7.10 0.51
N HIS A 83 0.56 -8.19 1.09
CA HIS A 83 -0.69 -8.83 0.69
C HIS A 83 -1.95 -8.01 1.01
N ALA A 84 -1.85 -6.96 1.84
CA ALA A 84 -2.99 -6.12 2.20
C ALA A 84 -3.46 -5.20 1.06
N ASN A 85 -2.78 -5.20 -0.09
CA ASN A 85 -3.00 -4.25 -1.18
C ASN A 85 -3.18 -4.93 -2.55
N GLY A 86 -4.31 -5.61 -2.76
CA GLY A 86 -4.69 -6.11 -4.10
C GLY A 86 -4.83 -5.01 -5.16
N ALA A 87 -5.14 -3.77 -4.74
CA ALA A 87 -5.23 -2.60 -5.61
C ALA A 87 -3.85 -2.12 -6.12
N HIS A 88 -2.75 -2.48 -5.45
CA HIS A 88 -1.40 -2.09 -5.85
C HIS A 88 -1.00 -2.68 -7.21
N VAL A 89 -1.43 -3.91 -7.50
CA VAL A 89 -1.09 -4.58 -8.78
C VAL A 89 -1.68 -3.80 -9.95
N GLN A 90 -2.93 -3.35 -9.83
CA GLN A 90 -3.57 -2.53 -10.87
C GLN A 90 -2.88 -1.16 -11.00
N ALA A 91 -2.58 -0.50 -9.88
CA ALA A 91 -1.85 0.78 -9.91
C ALA A 91 -0.44 0.65 -10.51
N ALA A 92 0.28 -0.44 -10.20
CA ALA A 92 1.60 -0.74 -10.77
C ALA A 92 1.52 -1.01 -12.27
N MET A 93 0.50 -1.78 -12.72
CA MET A 93 0.27 -2.01 -14.15
C MET A 93 -0.12 -0.72 -14.88
N SER A 94 -0.98 0.12 -14.32
CA SER A 94 -1.31 1.43 -14.91
C SER A 94 -0.10 2.37 -14.95
N ALA A 95 0.78 2.31 -13.95
CA ALA A 95 2.03 3.09 -13.95
C ALA A 95 3.01 2.58 -15.02
N LEU A 96 3.11 1.26 -15.19
CA LEU A 96 3.88 0.64 -16.26
C LEU A 96 3.31 1.03 -17.63
N GLU A 97 2.00 0.95 -17.81
CA GLU A 97 1.32 1.34 -19.04
C GLU A 97 1.57 2.81 -19.38
N ARG A 98 1.49 3.72 -18.39
CA ARG A 98 1.85 5.14 -18.58
C ARG A 98 3.31 5.34 -18.98
N ARG A 99 4.23 4.52 -18.46
CA ARG A 99 5.66 4.60 -18.79
C ARG A 99 5.95 4.09 -20.20
N TYR A 100 5.22 3.07 -20.65
CA TYR A 100 5.40 2.43 -21.94
C TYR A 100 4.44 2.93 -23.02
N ARG A 101 3.43 3.74 -22.69
CA ARG A 101 2.58 4.44 -23.67
C ARG A 101 3.50 5.36 -24.47
N PRO A 102 3.86 4.99 -25.71
CA PRO A 102 4.70 5.84 -26.53
C PRO A 102 3.88 7.08 -26.92
N ALA A 103 4.56 8.11 -27.39
CA ALA A 103 3.99 9.23 -28.14
C ALA A 103 3.33 8.79 -29.47
N VAL A 104 2.47 7.77 -29.44
CA VAL A 104 1.78 7.20 -30.63
C VAL A 104 0.74 8.18 -31.17
N GLU A 105 0.46 9.27 -30.46
CA GLU A 105 -0.41 10.34 -30.95
C GLU A 105 0.32 11.37 -31.83
N GLU A 106 1.65 11.39 -31.89
CA GLU A 106 2.38 12.45 -32.64
C GLU A 106 2.65 12.10 -34.13
N GLN A 107 2.12 10.98 -34.64
CA GLN A 107 2.21 10.60 -36.07
C GLN A 107 0.87 10.34 -36.76
N ARG A 108 -0.25 10.74 -36.17
CA ARG A 108 -1.54 10.78 -36.88
C ARG A 108 -1.86 12.19 -37.35
N GLU A 109 -1.16 12.63 -38.38
CA GLU A 109 -1.70 13.69 -39.25
C GLU A 109 -2.97 13.17 -39.95
N PRO A 110 -4.02 13.99 -40.09
CA PRO A 110 -5.25 13.58 -40.76
C PRO A 110 -5.01 13.57 -42.28
N ALA A 111 -4.78 12.39 -42.84
CA ALA A 111 -4.95 12.17 -44.27
C ALA A 111 -6.46 12.16 -44.57
N GLU A 112 -6.97 13.31 -44.99
CA GLU A 112 -8.22 13.43 -45.73
C GLU A 112 -8.15 12.52 -46.98
N ALA A 113 -9.16 11.66 -47.14
CA ALA A 113 -9.89 11.45 -48.40
C ALA A 113 -10.67 10.13 -48.34
N GLU A 114 -11.98 10.31 -48.31
CA GLU A 114 -13.04 9.50 -48.90
C GLU A 114 -12.70 8.18 -49.62
N ALA A 115 -13.61 7.24 -49.39
CA ALA A 115 -14.23 6.35 -50.37
C ALA A 115 -13.97 4.84 -50.22
N THR A 116 -15.11 4.16 -50.10
CA THR A 116 -15.42 2.84 -50.69
C THR A 116 -15.42 1.64 -49.75
N SER A 117 -16.63 1.38 -49.23
CA SER A 117 -17.38 0.12 -49.44
C SER A 117 -16.76 -1.20 -48.99
N GLN A 118 -17.34 -1.71 -47.89
CA GLN A 118 -17.77 -3.10 -47.67
C GLN A 118 -16.92 -4.24 -48.27
N LYS A 119 -16.37 -5.09 -47.40
CA LYS A 119 -16.47 -6.56 -47.57
C LYS A 119 -16.14 -7.37 -46.30
N ALA A 120 -17.18 -8.07 -45.85
CA ALA A 120 -17.21 -9.43 -45.30
C ALA A 120 -16.02 -9.94 -44.45
N VAL A 121 -16.25 -10.04 -43.14
CA VAL A 121 -15.45 -10.88 -42.23
C VAL A 121 -15.93 -12.33 -42.34
N LYS A 122 -15.05 -13.26 -42.73
CA LYS A 122 -15.24 -14.70 -42.54
C LYS A 122 -14.44 -15.15 -41.31
N PRO A 123 -15.00 -15.93 -40.38
CA PRO A 123 -14.23 -16.42 -39.26
C PRO A 123 -13.27 -17.53 -39.73
N PHE A 124 -11.99 -17.35 -39.43
CA PHE A 124 -10.94 -18.31 -39.67
C PHE A 124 -11.03 -19.42 -38.62
N ILE A 125 -11.69 -20.52 -38.94
CA ILE A 125 -11.71 -21.74 -38.11
C ILE A 125 -10.54 -22.62 -38.56
N VAL A 126 -9.55 -22.75 -37.68
CA VAL A 126 -8.46 -23.73 -37.76
C VAL A 126 -8.98 -25.06 -37.22
N LEU A 127 -9.01 -26.11 -38.05
CA LEU A 127 -9.15 -27.48 -37.56
C LEU A 127 -8.33 -28.47 -38.41
N ARG A 128 -7.81 -29.46 -37.70
CA ARG A 128 -6.59 -30.25 -37.96
C ARG A 128 -6.70 -31.27 -39.09
N ARG A 129 -5.51 -31.60 -39.62
CA ARG A 129 -5.13 -32.80 -40.40
C ARG A 129 -5.73 -34.13 -39.90
N ALA A 130 -6.17 -34.94 -40.85
CA ALA A 130 -6.04 -36.40 -40.91
C ALA A 130 -6.21 -36.75 -42.42
N SER A 131 -5.21 -37.17 -43.22
CA SER A 131 -4.33 -38.34 -43.18
C SER A 131 -5.07 -39.68 -43.09
N THR A 132 -5.61 -40.16 -44.22
CA THR A 132 -5.78 -41.60 -44.50
C THR A 132 -5.63 -41.85 -46.00
N HIS A 133 -4.69 -42.73 -46.35
CA HIS A 133 -4.50 -43.32 -47.67
C HIS A 133 -5.52 -44.44 -47.92
N GLY A 134 -5.86 -44.67 -49.20
CA GLY A 134 -6.67 -45.80 -49.66
C GLY A 134 -7.10 -45.58 -51.10
#